data_AF-A0A959TAL7-F1
#
_entry.id   AF-A0A959TAL7-F1
#
_cell.length_a   1.000
_cell.length_b   1.000
_cell.length_c   1.000
_cell.angle_alpha   90.00
_cell.angle_beta   90.00
_cell.angle_gamma   90.00
#
_symmetry.space_group_name_H-M   'P 1'
#
loop_
_entity.id
_entity.type
_entity.pdbx_description
1 polymer ?
#
loop_
_entity_poly.entity_id
_entity_poly.type
_entity_poly.pdbx_seq_one_letter_code
_entity_poly.pdbx_strand_id
1 'polypeptide(L)'
;MLLMLAIVSSRGLAQHEHHDLPSTDSIRHETRLYDVMHRGRVEGRFRMIGMMTENAGDLSDYHALAFGGVLGIASERHKGFQFKLSGGFTFDLTSSDFSVTDAITGQHSRYEIALFDVKDPRNVNDLSYLHEFQLNYLSRSERTLV
;
A
#
# COMPACT_ATOMS: atom_id res chain seq x y z
N MET A 1 6.53 -26.47 -37.73
CA MET A 1 5.29 -25.84 -37.23
C MET A 1 5.69 -24.50 -36.63
N LEU A 2 5.39 -23.39 -37.30
CA LEU A 2 5.89 -22.06 -36.95
C LEU A 2 4.92 -21.40 -35.96
N LEU A 3 5.34 -21.17 -34.71
CA LEU A 3 4.52 -20.51 -33.70
C LEU A 3 4.71 -18.99 -33.83
N MET A 4 3.71 -18.28 -34.36
CA MET A 4 3.69 -16.82 -34.32
C MET A 4 3.29 -16.35 -32.92
N LEU A 5 4.17 -15.57 -32.28
CA LEU A 5 3.89 -14.87 -31.03
C LEU A 5 3.19 -13.55 -31.37
N ALA A 6 1.89 -13.45 -31.09
CA ALA A 6 1.16 -12.20 -31.18
C ALA A 6 1.49 -11.32 -29.96
N ILE A 7 2.22 -10.23 -30.18
CA ILE A 7 2.43 -9.21 -29.14
C ILE A 7 1.14 -8.41 -29.03
N VAL A 8 0.28 -8.78 -28.08
CA VAL A 8 -0.87 -7.97 -27.68
C VAL A 8 -0.33 -6.84 -26.80
N SER A 9 -0.09 -5.68 -27.38
CA SER A 9 0.22 -4.45 -26.64
C SER A 9 -1.05 -3.94 -25.98
N SER A 10 -1.37 -4.47 -24.79
CA SER A 10 -2.35 -3.86 -23.90
C SER A 10 -1.81 -2.49 -23.49
N ARG A 11 -2.46 -1.41 -23.93
CA ARG A 11 -2.23 -0.07 -23.38
C ARG A 11 -2.53 -0.14 -21.89
N GLY A 12 -1.49 -0.11 -21.06
CA GLY A 12 -1.64 0.03 -19.62
C GLY A 12 -2.26 1.39 -19.34
N LEU A 13 -3.56 1.44 -19.08
CA LEU A 13 -4.14 2.53 -18.32
C LEU A 13 -3.57 2.41 -16.91
N ALA A 14 -3.00 3.49 -16.37
CA ALA A 14 -2.62 3.53 -14.97
C ALA A 14 -3.88 3.24 -14.13
N GLN A 15 -3.93 2.09 -13.46
CA GLN A 15 -5.01 1.71 -12.54
C GLN A 15 -4.93 2.47 -11.20
N HIS A 16 -4.42 3.70 -11.20
CA HIS A 16 -4.58 4.55 -10.02
C HIS A 16 -6.00 5.09 -10.06
N GLU A 17 -6.95 4.24 -9.68
CA GLU A 17 -8.28 4.67 -9.28
C GLU A 17 -8.06 5.65 -8.13
N HIS A 18 -8.10 6.95 -8.42
CA HIS A 18 -8.23 7.95 -7.39
C HIS A 18 -9.60 7.66 -6.79
N HIS A 19 -9.62 6.93 -5.68
CA HIS A 19 -10.84 6.41 -5.10
C HIS A 19 -11.73 7.60 -4.81
N ASP A 20 -12.77 7.78 -5.64
CA ASP A 20 -13.62 8.94 -5.60
C ASP A 20 -14.19 9.04 -4.19
N LEU A 21 -13.80 10.11 -3.52
CA LEU A 21 -14.20 10.35 -2.15
C LEU A 21 -15.73 10.46 -2.09
N PRO A 22 -16.38 9.98 -1.01
CA PRO A 22 -17.82 10.08 -0.88
C PRO A 22 -18.30 11.52 -1.12
N SER A 23 -19.24 11.71 -2.05
CA SER A 23 -19.75 13.03 -2.46
C SER A 23 -20.80 13.60 -1.51
N THR A 24 -21.27 12.83 -0.54
CA THR A 24 -22.26 13.26 0.45
C THR A 24 -21.67 14.33 1.39
N ASP A 25 -22.38 15.46 1.55
CA ASP A 25 -22.03 16.53 2.49
C ASP A 25 -23.18 16.80 3.47
N SER A 26 -22.83 17.11 4.73
CA SER A 26 -23.72 17.40 5.85
C SER A 26 -24.50 18.73 5.73
N ILE A 27 -24.68 19.27 4.53
CA ILE A 27 -25.44 20.50 4.28
C ILE A 27 -26.94 20.22 4.31
N ARG A 28 -27.31 19.01 3.89
CA ARG A 28 -28.71 18.63 3.69
C ARG A 28 -29.39 18.23 5.00
N HIS A 29 -28.64 17.86 6.05
CA HIS A 29 -29.12 17.46 7.37
C HIS A 29 -28.07 17.79 8.45
N GLU A 30 -28.48 18.03 9.70
CA GLU A 30 -27.53 18.11 10.81
C GLU A 30 -26.88 16.74 11.07
N THR A 31 -25.56 16.65 10.87
CA THR A 31 -24.79 15.41 11.00
C THR A 31 -23.64 15.67 11.97
N ARG A 32 -23.42 14.83 12.98
CA ARG A 32 -22.27 14.97 13.89
C ARG A 32 -21.03 14.37 13.24
N LEU A 33 -19.84 14.74 13.74
CA LEU A 33 -18.57 14.18 13.24
C LEU A 33 -18.57 12.63 13.29
N TYR A 34 -19.12 12.07 14.36
CA TYR A 34 -19.28 10.61 14.50
C TYR A 34 -20.06 9.99 13.33
N ASP A 35 -21.18 10.60 12.95
CA ASP A 35 -22.05 10.08 11.90
C ASP A 35 -21.34 10.10 10.53
N VAL A 36 -20.54 11.14 10.27
CA VAL A 36 -19.76 11.30 9.03
C VAL A 36 -18.60 10.30 8.95
N MET A 37 -18.01 9.94 10.09
CA MET A 37 -17.01 8.87 10.17
C MET A 37 -17.64 7.49 10.04
N HIS A 38 -18.80 7.28 10.67
CA HIS A 38 -19.52 6.00 10.65
C HIS A 38 -20.10 5.65 9.26
N ARG A 39 -20.53 6.67 8.51
CA ARG A 39 -20.97 6.54 7.10
C ARG A 39 -19.82 6.55 6.11
N GLY A 40 -18.60 6.76 6.58
CA GLY A 40 -17.40 6.72 5.76
C GLY A 40 -17.17 5.36 5.10
N ARG A 41 -16.24 5.32 4.16
CA ARG A 41 -15.85 4.11 3.45
C ARG A 41 -14.58 3.52 4.08
N VAL A 42 -14.60 2.21 4.29
CA VAL A 42 -13.38 1.45 4.58
C VAL A 42 -12.79 0.95 3.27
N GLU A 43 -11.49 1.15 3.10
CA GLU A 43 -10.72 0.72 1.94
C GLU A 43 -9.60 -0.21 2.39
N GLY A 44 -9.35 -1.25 1.60
CA GLY A 44 -8.33 -2.24 1.90
C GLY A 44 -7.72 -2.79 0.63
N ARG A 45 -6.39 -2.91 0.62
CA ARG A 45 -5.64 -3.62 -0.43
C ARG A 45 -4.60 -4.49 0.22
N PHE A 46 -4.64 -5.78 -0.09
CA PHE A 46 -3.68 -6.75 0.44
C PHE A 46 -2.81 -7.28 -0.70
N ARG A 47 -1.60 -7.67 -0.36
CA ARG A 47 -0.63 -8.22 -1.30
C ARG A 47 0.19 -9.30 -0.62
N MET A 48 0.45 -10.36 -1.38
CA MET A 48 1.48 -11.35 -1.08
C MET A 48 2.54 -11.26 -2.18
N ILE A 49 3.81 -11.14 -1.80
CA ILE A 49 4.93 -11.13 -2.74
C ILE A 49 5.97 -12.16 -2.29
N GLY A 50 6.34 -13.06 -3.19
CA GLY A 50 7.49 -13.94 -3.05
C GLY A 50 8.68 -13.44 -3.87
N MET A 51 9.88 -13.52 -3.30
CA MET A 51 11.15 -13.25 -3.97
C MET A 51 12.15 -14.36 -3.62
N MET A 52 12.97 -14.74 -4.61
CA MET A 52 14.07 -15.66 -4.43
C MET A 52 15.20 -15.26 -5.37
N THR A 53 16.41 -15.20 -4.84
CA THR A 53 17.63 -14.88 -5.58
C THR A 53 18.63 -16.00 -5.40
N GLU A 54 19.03 -16.59 -6.54
CA GLU A 54 20.16 -17.51 -6.64
C GLU A 54 21.41 -16.71 -7.06
N ASN A 55 22.44 -16.73 -6.22
CA ASN A 55 23.72 -16.05 -6.46
C ASN A 55 24.77 -17.04 -7.00
N ALA A 56 25.82 -16.50 -7.60
CA ALA A 56 26.83 -17.31 -8.28
C ALA A 56 27.80 -17.98 -7.30
N GLY A 57 28.06 -19.27 -7.50
CA GLY A 57 29.09 -20.02 -6.77
C GLY A 57 28.75 -20.15 -5.29
N ASP A 58 29.70 -19.78 -4.43
CA ASP A 58 29.59 -19.92 -2.97
C ASP A 58 28.95 -18.68 -2.30
N LEU A 59 28.37 -17.77 -3.08
CA LEU A 59 27.64 -16.62 -2.56
C LEU A 59 26.30 -17.06 -1.96
N SER A 60 25.87 -16.38 -0.90
CA SER A 60 24.66 -16.71 -0.16
C SER A 60 23.39 -16.44 -0.97
N ASP A 61 22.48 -17.40 -1.00
CA ASP A 61 21.15 -17.25 -1.61
C ASP A 61 20.13 -16.66 -0.62
N TYR A 62 19.12 -15.98 -1.16
CA TYR A 62 18.11 -15.31 -0.36
C TYR A 62 16.71 -15.61 -0.86
N HIS A 63 15.76 -15.70 0.07
CA HIS A 63 14.34 -15.81 -0.23
C HIS A 63 13.49 -15.02 0.76
N ALA A 64 12.29 -14.64 0.33
CA ALA A 64 11.27 -14.02 1.16
C ALA A 64 9.87 -14.30 0.60
N LEU A 65 8.92 -14.47 1.51
CA LEU A 65 7.49 -14.42 1.23
C LEU A 65 6.85 -13.45 2.21
N ALA A 66 6.52 -12.27 1.73
CA ALA A 66 5.89 -11.24 2.53
C ALA A 66 4.38 -11.21 2.28
N PHE A 67 3.61 -11.01 3.35
CA PHE A 67 2.22 -10.60 3.24
C PHE A 67 2.03 -9.24 3.89
N GLY A 68 1.30 -8.36 3.23
CA GLY A 68 1.05 -7.04 3.74
C GLY A 68 -0.15 -6.40 3.07
N GLY A 69 -0.41 -5.16 3.43
CA GLY A 69 -1.49 -4.42 2.85
C GLY A 69 -1.58 -3.01 3.37
N VAL A 70 -2.58 -2.31 2.85
CA VAL A 70 -3.00 -0.99 3.30
C VAL A 70 -4.45 -1.09 3.69
N LEU A 71 -4.78 -0.58 4.88
CA LEU A 71 -6.14 -0.40 5.36
C LEU A 71 -6.37 1.06 5.67
N GLY A 72 -7.53 1.57 5.30
CA GLY A 72 -7.86 2.97 5.50
C GLY A 72 -9.34 3.25 5.65
N ILE A 73 -9.62 4.47 6.08
CA ILE A 73 -10.96 5.03 6.20
C ILE A 73 -11.00 6.38 5.48
N ALA A 74 -12.06 6.60 4.70
CA ALA A 74 -12.41 7.87 4.12
C ALA A 74 -13.75 8.33 4.69
N SER A 75 -13.79 9.51 5.28
CA SER A 75 -15.02 10.10 5.81
C SER A 75 -15.93 10.66 4.70
N GLU A 76 -17.22 10.82 4.98
CA GLU A 76 -18.05 11.75 4.20
C GLU A 76 -17.62 13.21 4.44
N ARG A 77 -18.19 14.14 3.69
CA ARG A 77 -17.89 15.56 3.87
C ARG A 77 -18.72 16.13 5.03
N HIS A 78 -18.05 16.78 5.98
CA HIS A 78 -18.67 17.54 7.05
C HIS A 78 -18.38 19.04 6.88
N LYS A 79 -19.41 19.82 6.57
CA LYS A 79 -19.32 21.29 6.40
C LYS A 79 -18.20 21.70 5.44
N GLY A 80 -18.01 20.93 4.37
CA GLY A 80 -16.95 21.18 3.39
C GLY A 80 -15.63 20.46 3.66
N PHE A 81 -15.39 19.90 4.85
CA PHE A 81 -14.16 19.14 5.15
C PHE A 81 -14.36 17.64 4.97
N GLN A 82 -13.37 16.98 4.41
CA GLN A 82 -13.34 15.53 4.24
C GLN A 82 -11.94 15.01 4.50
N PHE A 83 -11.85 13.93 5.25
CA PHE A 83 -10.60 13.33 5.68
C PHE A 83 -10.45 11.89 5.20
N LYS A 84 -9.24 11.51 4.84
CA LYS A 84 -8.84 10.13 4.54
C LYS A 84 -7.52 9.78 5.24
N LEU A 85 -7.50 8.61 5.87
CA LEU A 85 -6.33 8.05 6.55
C LEU A 85 -6.16 6.60 6.17
N SER A 86 -4.95 6.18 5.84
CA SER A 86 -4.63 4.77 5.70
C SER A 86 -3.27 4.42 6.30
N GLY A 87 -3.21 3.25 6.92
CA GLY A 87 -2.00 2.63 7.44
C GLY A 87 -1.62 1.43 6.59
N GLY A 88 -0.34 1.29 6.32
CA GLY A 88 0.25 0.11 5.71
C GLY A 88 0.90 -0.79 6.75
N PHE A 89 0.90 -2.09 6.49
CA PHE A 89 1.63 -3.09 7.27
C PHE A 89 2.24 -4.15 6.35
N THR A 90 3.35 -4.75 6.78
CA THR A 90 3.93 -5.96 6.18
C THR A 90 4.44 -6.88 7.29
N PHE A 91 4.21 -8.18 7.13
CA PHE A 91 4.77 -9.22 7.98
C PHE A 91 5.37 -10.36 7.15
N ASP A 92 6.33 -11.06 7.75
CA ASP A 92 7.02 -12.17 7.15
C ASP A 92 6.23 -13.47 7.32
N LEU A 93 6.10 -14.22 6.23
CA LEU A 93 5.59 -15.59 6.25
C LEU A 93 6.73 -16.61 6.24
N THR A 94 7.82 -16.30 5.52
CA THR A 94 9.05 -17.08 5.48
C THR A 94 10.13 -16.27 4.78
N SER A 95 11.31 -16.14 5.41
CA SER A 95 12.44 -15.49 4.79
C SER A 95 13.78 -16.09 5.23
N SER A 96 14.83 -15.75 4.48
CA SER A 96 16.21 -15.84 4.98
C SER A 96 16.42 -14.87 6.16
N ASP A 97 17.46 -15.10 6.97
CA ASP A 97 17.90 -14.15 7.99
C ASP A 97 18.67 -12.99 7.34
N PHE A 98 18.03 -11.82 7.25
CA PHE A 98 18.65 -10.64 6.62
C PHE A 98 19.68 -9.95 7.50
N SER A 99 19.80 -10.31 8.78
CA SER A 99 20.86 -9.78 9.66
C SER A 99 22.21 -10.45 9.42
N VAL A 100 22.22 -11.64 8.79
CA VAL A 100 23.43 -12.35 8.41
C VAL A 100 23.95 -11.78 7.10
N THR A 101 25.25 -11.44 7.08
CA THR A 101 25.95 -11.03 5.87
C THR A 101 26.52 -12.24 5.14
N ASP A 102 26.60 -12.13 3.82
CA ASP A 102 27.30 -13.08 2.99
C ASP A 102 28.78 -13.20 3.42
N ALA A 103 29.26 -14.43 3.60
CA ALA A 103 30.58 -14.69 4.17
C ALA A 103 31.75 -14.22 3.30
N ILE A 104 31.54 -14.10 1.98
CA ILE A 104 32.59 -13.73 1.01
C ILE A 104 32.63 -12.23 0.82
N THR A 105 31.47 -11.60 0.66
CA THR A 105 31.34 -10.17 0.31
C THR A 105 31.12 -9.27 1.52
N GLY A 106 30.67 -9.83 2.64
CA GLY A 106 30.25 -9.09 3.83
C GLY A 106 28.97 -8.27 3.63
N GLN A 107 28.20 -8.54 2.57
CA GLN A 107 26.99 -7.79 2.21
C GLN A 107 25.71 -8.52 2.64
N HIS A 108 24.66 -7.75 2.93
CA HIS A 108 23.32 -8.29 3.19
C HIS A 108 22.56 -8.64 1.89
N SER A 109 21.38 -9.27 2.04
CA SER A 109 20.41 -9.38 0.95
C SER A 109 20.15 -8.02 0.30
N ARG A 110 20.08 -8.01 -1.04
CA ARG A 110 19.89 -6.79 -1.83
C ARG A 110 18.44 -6.54 -2.23
N TYR A 111 17.67 -7.61 -2.41
CA TYR A 111 16.37 -7.55 -3.06
C TYR A 111 15.24 -7.95 -2.11
N GLU A 112 15.38 -9.10 -1.45
CA GLU A 112 14.35 -9.67 -0.57
C GLU A 112 14.05 -8.76 0.62
N ILE A 113 15.08 -8.14 1.21
CA ILE A 113 14.93 -7.18 2.31
C ILE A 113 14.05 -5.97 1.93
N ALA A 114 13.93 -5.64 0.64
CA ALA A 114 13.10 -4.52 0.17
C ALA A 114 11.59 -4.78 0.35
N LEU A 115 11.19 -6.00 0.69
CA LEU A 115 9.83 -6.31 1.10
C LEU A 115 9.53 -5.85 2.54
N PHE A 116 10.56 -5.55 3.34
CA PHE A 116 10.48 -5.25 4.78
C PHE A 116 11.22 -3.93 5.12
N ASP A 117 11.59 -3.76 6.40
CA ASP A 117 12.35 -2.59 6.84
C ASP A 117 13.84 -2.75 6.48
N VAL A 118 14.26 -2.05 5.42
CA VAL A 118 15.66 -2.03 4.99
C VAL A 118 16.60 -1.40 6.04
N LYS A 119 16.09 -0.56 6.95
CA LYS A 119 16.91 0.10 7.98
C LYS A 119 17.17 -0.80 9.20
N ASP A 120 16.27 -1.73 9.49
CA ASP A 120 16.46 -2.75 10.54
C ASP A 120 16.16 -4.13 9.95
N PRO A 121 17.18 -4.86 9.44
CA PRO A 121 17.02 -6.18 8.83
C PRO A 121 16.42 -7.24 9.75
N ARG A 122 16.35 -6.99 11.07
CA ARG A 122 15.73 -7.88 12.05
C ARG A 122 14.23 -7.64 12.19
N ASN A 123 13.74 -6.49 11.72
CA ASN A 123 12.34 -6.10 11.80
C ASN A 123 11.56 -6.55 10.54
N VAL A 124 11.21 -7.83 10.50
CA VAL A 124 10.45 -8.42 9.37
C VAL A 124 8.95 -8.62 9.70
N ASN A 125 8.53 -8.45 10.95
CA ASN A 125 7.18 -8.78 11.42
C ASN A 125 6.34 -7.58 11.90
N ASP A 126 6.92 -6.37 11.99
CA ASP A 126 6.23 -5.20 12.53
C ASP A 126 6.54 -3.92 11.74
N LEU A 127 6.60 -4.03 10.40
CA LEU A 127 6.69 -2.84 9.57
C LEU A 127 5.30 -2.24 9.42
N SER A 128 4.99 -1.24 10.25
CA SER A 128 3.77 -0.44 10.19
C SER A 128 4.09 1.01 9.79
N TYR A 129 3.34 1.59 8.85
CA TYR A 129 3.60 2.95 8.38
C TYR A 129 2.34 3.72 7.99
N LEU A 130 2.42 5.06 8.01
CA LEU A 130 1.36 5.92 7.46
C LEU A 130 1.44 5.88 5.94
N HIS A 131 0.40 5.35 5.28
CA HIS A 131 0.35 5.24 3.82
C HIS A 131 -0.28 6.49 3.19
N GLU A 132 -1.38 6.98 3.75
CA GLU A 132 -2.06 8.17 3.24
C GLU A 132 -2.62 8.99 4.38
N PHE A 133 -2.40 10.30 4.32
CA PHE A 133 -3.08 11.31 5.13
C PHE A 133 -3.53 12.41 4.18
N GLN A 134 -4.84 12.57 4.03
CA GLN A 134 -5.40 13.53 3.09
C GLN A 134 -6.54 14.32 3.75
N LEU A 135 -6.51 15.63 3.55
CA LEU A 135 -7.58 16.55 3.92
C LEU A 135 -8.06 17.29 2.67
N ASN A 136 -9.35 17.21 2.40
CA ASN A 136 -9.99 17.89 1.29
C ASN A 136 -10.99 18.92 1.81
N TYR A 137 -11.01 20.09 1.19
CA TYR A 137 -11.93 21.17 1.50
C TYR A 137 -12.71 21.59 0.25
N LEU A 138 -14.00 21.85 0.40
CA LEU A 138 -14.85 22.45 -0.62
C LEU A 138 -15.55 23.66 -0.03
N SER A 139 -15.44 24.77 -0.76
CA SER A 139 -16.11 26.02 -0.39
C SER A 139 -17.62 25.91 -0.54
N ARG A 140 -18.36 26.82 0.10
CA ARG A 140 -19.83 26.82 0.04
C ARG A 140 -20.35 26.96 -1.40
N SER A 141 -19.70 27.77 -2.23
CA SER A 141 -20.09 27.96 -3.64
C SER A 141 -19.95 26.68 -4.45
N GLU A 142 -18.83 25.96 -4.31
CA GLU A 142 -18.57 24.70 -5.01
C GLU A 142 -19.52 23.59 -4.56
N ARG A 143 -19.84 23.56 -3.26
CA ARG A 143 -20.80 22.63 -2.66
C ARG A 143 -22.24 22.77 -3.19
N THR A 144 -22.60 23.88 -3.80
CA THR A 144 -23.97 24.13 -4.31
C THR A 144 -24.12 23.79 -5.80
N LEU A 145 -23.00 23.51 -6.48
CA LEU A 145 -22.95 23.12 -7.89
C LEU A 145 -22.96 21.59 -8.10
N VAL A 146 -22.88 20.81 -7.02
CA VAL A 146 -22.82 19.35 -6.98
C VAL A 146 -24.11 18.76 -6.40
#